data_AF-A0A535HK31-F1
#
_entry.id   AF-A0A535HK31-F1
#
_cell.length_a   1.000
_cell.length_b   1.000
_cell.length_c   1.000
_cell.angle_alpha   90.00
_cell.angle_beta   90.00
_cell.angle_gamma   90.00
#
_symmetry.space_group_name_H-M   'P 1'
#
loop_
_entity.id
_entity.type
_entity.pdbx_description
1 polymer ?
#
loop_
_entity_poly.entity_id
_entity_poly.type
_entity_poly.pdbx_seq_one_letter_code
_entity_poly.pdbx_strand_id
1 'polypeptide(L)'
;MRVLITGITGFAGSHLAEHILAEHPEVAVFGTYRWRSRMENLDTLMAKGVLDVIEGRYSSGAGQADQAHKGRVTLLHCELTDAGAVEKLISATRPDRIFHLAAQSFVQSSFDEPAATMRINIEAQLNILEAIRRHDT
;
A
#
# COMPACT_ATOMS: atom_id res chain seq x y z
N MET A 1 -4.95 -14.51 5.95
CA MET A 1 -5.32 -13.10 6.13
C MET A 1 -4.48 -12.26 5.18
N ARG A 2 -5.05 -11.22 4.58
CA ARG A 2 -4.40 -10.28 3.67
C ARG A 2 -4.36 -8.91 4.30
N VAL A 3 -3.19 -8.30 4.34
CA VAL A 3 -2.98 -6.96 4.89
C VAL A 3 -2.54 -6.05 3.77
N LEU A 4 -3.16 -4.88 3.64
CA LEU A 4 -2.68 -3.81 2.76
C LEU A 4 -2.05 -2.70 3.59
N ILE A 5 -0.80 -2.35 3.30
CA ILE A 5 -0.08 -1.22 3.90
C ILE A 5 0.11 -0.15 2.83
N THR A 6 -0.57 0.98 2.98
CA THR A 6 -0.23 2.17 2.18
C THR A 6 0.89 2.94 2.86
N GLY A 7 1.76 3.58 2.08
CA GLY A 7 2.94 4.25 2.65
C GLY A 7 4.01 3.27 3.15
N ILE A 8 4.00 2.03 2.65
CA ILE A 8 4.95 0.97 3.03
C ILE A 8 6.42 1.36 2.82
N THR A 9 6.69 2.24 1.85
CA THR A 9 8.05 2.72 1.54
C THR A 9 8.56 3.74 2.56
N GLY A 10 7.70 4.23 3.46
CA GLY A 10 8.08 5.10 4.56
C GLY A 10 8.57 4.31 5.79
N PHE A 11 9.15 5.01 6.76
CA PHE A 11 9.75 4.42 7.95
C PHE A 11 8.79 3.49 8.72
N ALA A 12 7.61 4.00 9.11
CA ALA A 12 6.65 3.21 9.88
C ALA A 12 6.08 2.04 9.07
N GLY A 13 5.84 2.25 7.76
CA GLY A 13 5.27 1.25 6.89
C GLY A 13 6.18 0.05 6.66
N SER A 14 7.49 0.28 6.48
CA SER A 14 8.44 -0.81 6.28
C SER A 14 8.66 -1.64 7.54
N HIS A 15 8.79 -0.99 8.70
CA HIS A 15 8.94 -1.68 9.98
C HIS A 15 7.69 -2.47 10.34
N LEU A 16 6.50 -1.94 10.03
CA LEU A 16 5.25 -2.69 10.19
C LEU A 16 5.24 -3.94 9.30
N ALA A 17 5.67 -3.81 8.03
CA ALA A 17 5.76 -4.96 7.14
C ALA A 17 6.74 -6.02 7.68
N GLU A 18 7.93 -5.62 8.10
CA GLU A 18 8.92 -6.53 8.71
C GLU A 18 8.37 -7.23 9.96
N HIS A 19 7.71 -6.48 10.84
CA HIS A 19 7.10 -7.03 12.04
C HIS A 19 6.00 -8.05 11.72
N ILE A 20 5.12 -7.75 10.76
CA ILE A 20 4.09 -8.69 10.32
C ILE A 20 4.72 -9.97 9.75
N LEU A 21 5.75 -9.86 8.92
CA LEU A 21 6.41 -11.05 8.36
C LEU A 21 7.12 -11.89 9.44
N ALA A 22 7.65 -11.26 10.49
CA ALA A 22 8.34 -11.94 11.58
C ALA A 22 7.37 -12.66 12.54
N GLU A 23 6.31 -11.98 12.97
CA GLU A 23 5.38 -12.48 14.00
C GLU A 23 4.17 -13.22 13.41
N HIS A 24 3.82 -12.93 12.15
CA HIS A 24 2.62 -13.44 11.47
C HIS A 24 2.95 -13.96 10.05
N PRO A 25 3.79 -15.00 9.92
CA PRO A 25 4.23 -15.52 8.62
C PRO A 25 3.10 -16.10 7.76
N GLU A 26 1.93 -16.38 8.34
CA GLU A 26 0.73 -16.82 7.63
C GLU A 26 -0.02 -15.69 6.90
N VAL A 27 0.38 -14.44 7.13
CA VAL A 27 -0.20 -13.24 6.52
C VAL A 27 0.48 -12.97 5.18
N ALA A 28 -0.34 -12.63 4.18
CA ALA A 28 0.15 -12.05 2.94
C ALA A 28 0.06 -10.53 3.01
N VAL A 29 1.18 -9.85 2.77
CA VAL A 29 1.26 -8.39 2.87
C VAL A 29 1.32 -7.78 1.48
N PHE A 30 0.41 -6.84 1.21
CA PHE A 30 0.44 -5.96 0.06
C PHE A 30 0.92 -4.58 0.48
N GLY A 31 1.72 -3.96 -0.37
CA GLY A 31 2.23 -2.61 -0.15
C GLY A 31 2.02 -1.73 -1.36
N THR A 32 1.67 -0.45 -1.16
CA THR A 32 1.59 0.50 -2.29
C THR A 32 2.86 1.32 -2.41
N TYR A 33 3.36 1.49 -3.64
CA TYR A 33 4.43 2.44 -3.95
C TYR A 33 4.04 3.36 -5.11
N ARG A 34 4.74 4.49 -5.25
CA ARG A 34 4.63 5.40 -6.39
C ARG A 34 5.86 5.28 -7.28
N TRP A 35 5.76 5.67 -8.55
CA TRP A 35 6.88 5.62 -9.52
C TRP A 35 8.20 6.23 -8.99
N ARG A 36 8.14 7.25 -8.13
CA ARG A 36 9.31 7.91 -7.52
C ARG A 36 9.45 7.67 -6.01
N SER A 37 8.83 6.62 -5.47
CA SER A 37 9.06 6.27 -4.07
C SER A 37 10.53 5.93 -3.84
N ARG A 38 11.11 6.46 -2.77
CA ARG A 38 12.38 5.97 -2.24
C ARG A 38 12.14 4.59 -1.63
N MET A 39 12.99 3.63 -1.95
CA MET A 39 12.81 2.22 -1.56
C MET A 39 13.78 1.77 -0.46
N GLU A 40 14.67 2.65 0.00
CA GLU A 40 15.73 2.38 0.99
C GLU A 40 15.21 1.71 2.26
N ASN A 41 14.03 2.11 2.74
CA ASN A 41 13.40 1.53 3.92
C ASN A 41 12.99 0.05 3.75
N LEU A 42 13.01 -0.48 2.52
CA LEU A 42 12.66 -1.86 2.18
C LEU A 42 13.89 -2.72 1.84
N ASP A 43 15.10 -2.16 1.95
CA ASP A 43 16.35 -2.87 1.63
C ASP A 43 16.50 -4.19 2.39
N THR A 44 16.06 -4.23 3.65
CA THR A 44 16.08 -5.46 4.46
C THR A 44 15.15 -6.53 3.90
N LEU A 45 13.95 -6.17 3.43
CA LEU A 45 13.02 -7.10 2.79
C LEU A 45 13.53 -7.58 1.43
N MET A 46 14.17 -6.68 0.67
CA MET A 46 14.84 -7.02 -0.60
C MET A 46 16.00 -7.99 -0.38
N ALA A 47 16.89 -7.71 0.57
CA ALA A 47 18.04 -8.55 0.89
C ALA A 47 17.65 -9.95 1.38
N LYS A 48 16.52 -10.06 2.10
CA LYS A 48 15.92 -11.34 2.50
C LYS A 48 15.24 -12.09 1.35
N GLY A 49 15.08 -11.47 0.18
CA GLY A 49 14.41 -12.07 -0.97
C GLY A 49 12.92 -12.29 -0.76
N VAL A 50 12.27 -11.50 0.10
CA VAL A 50 10.84 -11.61 0.46
C VAL A 50 9.99 -10.46 -0.09
N LEU A 51 10.57 -9.61 -0.94
CA LEU A 51 9.89 -8.50 -1.60
C LEU A 51 9.67 -8.83 -3.08
N ASP A 52 8.41 -8.84 -3.51
CA ASP A 52 8.01 -9.00 -4.90
C ASP A 52 7.49 -7.64 -5.42
N VAL A 53 8.10 -7.09 -6.47
CA VAL A 53 7.67 -5.81 -7.05
C VAL A 53 6.94 -6.07 -8.35
N ILE A 54 5.65 -5.71 -8.40
CA ILE A 54 4.84 -5.83 -9.61
C ILE A 54 4.85 -4.49 -10.35
N GLU A 55 5.58 -4.45 -11.46
CA GLU A 55 5.59 -3.29 -12.34
C GLU A 55 4.33 -3.23 -13.21
N GLY A 56 3.82 -2.01 -13.43
CA GLY A 56 2.76 -1.74 -14.38
C GLY A 56 1.33 -1.82 -13.83
N ARG A 57 0.36 -1.94 -14.74
CA ARG A 57 -1.07 -1.97 -14.40
C ARG A 57 -1.50 -3.38 -14.10
N TYR A 58 -2.08 -3.57 -12.92
CA TYR A 58 -2.75 -4.80 -12.57
C TYR A 58 -4.24 -4.75 -12.90
N SER A 59 -4.77 -5.90 -13.31
CA SER A 59 -6.16 -6.07 -13.71
C SER A 59 -7.07 -6.17 -12.50
N SER A 60 -8.25 -5.53 -12.57
CA SER A 60 -9.38 -5.80 -11.68
C SER A 60 -9.85 -7.25 -11.87
N GLY A 61 -9.68 -8.10 -10.84
CA GLY A 61 -10.07 -9.51 -10.87
C GLY A 61 -9.01 -10.44 -10.25
N ALA A 62 -9.43 -11.67 -9.93
CA ALA A 62 -8.77 -12.67 -9.06
C ALA A 62 -7.25 -12.90 -9.21
N GLY A 63 -6.62 -12.50 -10.34
CA GLY A 63 -5.24 -12.83 -10.66
C GLY A 63 -4.15 -12.28 -9.75
N GLN A 64 -4.45 -11.35 -8.82
CA GLN A 64 -3.44 -10.75 -7.93
C GLN A 64 -3.64 -11.09 -6.45
N ALA A 65 -4.90 -11.23 -6.01
CA ALA A 65 -5.21 -11.84 -4.72
C ALA A 65 -4.68 -13.28 -4.64
N ASP A 66 -4.62 -13.99 -5.77
CA ASP A 66 -4.10 -15.34 -5.86
C ASP A 66 -2.56 -15.40 -5.85
N GLN A 67 -1.88 -14.27 -6.11
CA GLN A 67 -0.42 -14.11 -5.98
C GLN A 67 0.00 -13.67 -4.57
N ALA A 68 -0.93 -13.66 -3.62
CA ALA A 68 -0.67 -13.33 -2.22
C ALA A 68 0.18 -14.44 -1.57
N HIS A 69 1.49 -14.30 -1.61
CA HIS A 69 2.40 -15.25 -0.98
C HIS A 69 2.50 -14.94 0.52
N LYS A 70 2.12 -15.92 1.35
CA LYS A 70 2.31 -15.84 2.80
C LYS A 70 3.79 -15.65 3.15
N GLY A 71 4.08 -14.79 4.11
CA GLY A 71 5.45 -14.50 4.53
C GLY A 71 6.25 -13.67 3.52
N ARG A 72 5.59 -13.02 2.57
CA ARG A 72 6.19 -12.12 1.58
C ARG A 72 5.42 -10.81 1.50
N VAL A 73 6.08 -9.79 0.96
CA VAL A 73 5.49 -8.49 0.63
C VAL A 73 5.36 -8.37 -0.88
N THR A 74 4.16 -8.13 -1.37
CA THR A 74 3.89 -7.80 -2.78
C THR A 74 3.66 -6.30 -2.93
N LEU A 75 4.54 -5.61 -3.65
CA LEU A 75 4.42 -4.20 -3.94
C LEU A 75 3.63 -3.95 -5.23
N LEU A 76 2.67 -3.06 -5.12
CA LEU A 76 1.78 -2.65 -6.19
C LEU A 76 1.90 -1.14 -6.41
N HIS A 77 2.07 -0.74 -7.66
CA HIS A 77 2.05 0.67 -7.99
C HIS A 77 0.63 1.24 -7.82
N CYS A 78 0.46 2.29 -7.03
CA CYS A 78 -0.83 2.93 -6.88
C CYS A 78 -0.67 4.41 -6.58
N GLU A 79 -1.33 5.27 -7.35
CA GLU A 79 -1.58 6.63 -6.91
C GLU A 79 -2.89 6.69 -6.14
N LEU A 80 -2.79 6.91 -4.83
CA LEU A 80 -3.95 6.85 -3.93
C LEU A 80 -4.91 8.03 -4.14
N THR A 81 -4.44 9.09 -4.80
CA THR A 81 -5.26 10.24 -5.19
C THR A 81 -6.07 9.98 -6.47
N ASP A 82 -5.82 8.87 -7.17
CA ASP A 82 -6.65 8.39 -8.29
C ASP A 82 -7.64 7.35 -7.78
N ALA A 83 -8.92 7.73 -7.67
CA ALA A 83 -9.99 6.85 -7.21
C ALA A 83 -10.11 5.55 -8.04
N GLY A 84 -9.87 5.61 -9.36
CA GLY A 84 -9.93 4.44 -10.22
C GLY A 84 -8.76 3.49 -10.02
N ALA A 85 -7.59 4.02 -9.64
CA ALA A 85 -6.45 3.20 -9.23
C ALA A 85 -6.71 2.53 -7.87
N VAL A 86 -7.26 3.26 -6.90
CA VAL A 86 -7.61 2.73 -5.58
C VAL A 86 -8.69 1.65 -5.67
N GLU A 87 -9.73 1.84 -6.49
CA GLU A 87 -10.75 0.82 -6.73
C GLU A 87 -10.12 -0.49 -7.22
N LYS A 88 -9.21 -0.41 -8.20
CA LYS A 88 -8.48 -1.58 -8.70
C LYS A 88 -7.61 -2.21 -7.63
N LEU A 89 -6.94 -1.40 -6.81
CA LEU A 89 -6.11 -1.89 -5.70
C LEU A 89 -6.93 -2.70 -4.71
N ILE A 90 -8.07 -2.17 -4.24
CA ILE A 90 -8.93 -2.86 -3.28
C ILE A 90 -9.54 -4.12 -3.91
N SER A 91 -10.03 -4.03 -5.15
CA SER A 91 -10.55 -5.18 -5.89
C SER A 91 -9.51 -6.30 -6.08
N ALA A 92 -8.26 -5.93 -6.42
CA ALA A 92 -7.18 -6.87 -6.69
C ALA A 92 -6.60 -7.50 -5.42
N THR A 93 -6.51 -6.75 -4.32
CA THR A 93 -5.89 -7.23 -3.08
C THR A 93 -6.88 -7.85 -2.09
N ARG A 94 -8.17 -7.46 -2.15
CA ARG A 94 -9.23 -7.87 -1.22
C ARG A 94 -8.75 -7.95 0.24
N PRO A 95 -8.17 -6.86 0.79
CA PRO A 95 -7.49 -6.92 2.08
C PRO A 95 -8.50 -7.17 3.21
N ASP A 96 -8.13 -8.01 4.17
CA ASP A 96 -8.91 -8.21 5.40
C ASP A 96 -8.64 -7.10 6.41
N ARG A 97 -7.46 -6.46 6.31
CA ARG A 97 -7.03 -5.33 7.14
C ARG A 97 -6.25 -4.33 6.30
N ILE A 98 -6.44 -3.04 6.56
CA ILE A 98 -5.73 -1.96 5.89
C ILE A 98 -5.04 -1.08 6.94
N PHE A 99 -3.75 -0.87 6.79
CA PHE A 99 -2.98 0.14 7.52
C PHE A 99 -2.70 1.32 6.59
N HIS A 100 -3.41 2.43 6.81
CA HIS A 100 -3.26 3.63 6.01
C HIS A 100 -2.17 4.55 6.58
N LEU A 101 -0.93 4.40 6.10
CA LEU A 101 0.23 5.19 6.55
C LEU A 101 0.77 6.14 5.47
N ALA A 102 0.14 6.17 4.29
CA ALA A 102 0.47 7.14 3.25
C ALA A 102 -0.05 8.53 3.63
N ALA A 103 0.87 9.48 3.81
CA ALA A 103 0.54 10.86 4.11
C ALA A 103 1.69 11.79 3.69
N GLN A 104 1.37 13.07 3.46
CA GLN A 104 2.33 14.15 3.63
C GLN A 104 2.49 14.41 5.13
N SER A 105 3.52 13.82 5.73
CA SER A 105 3.75 13.81 7.18
C SER A 105 4.69 14.91 7.68
N PHE A 106 5.42 15.58 6.78
CA PHE A 106 6.30 16.68 7.15
C PHE A 106 5.53 18.00 7.23
N VAL A 107 5.51 18.61 8.41
CA VAL A 107 4.72 19.80 8.73
C VAL A 107 5.10 21.01 7.89
N GLN A 108 6.38 21.28 7.65
CA GLN A 108 6.78 22.44 6.86
C GLN A 108 6.20 22.39 5.43
N SER A 109 6.27 21.22 4.78
CA SER A 109 5.69 21.03 3.45
C SER A 109 4.17 21.22 3.41
N SER A 110 3.45 21.07 4.53
CA SER A 110 2.01 21.34 4.54
C SER A 110 1.66 22.82 4.53
N PHE A 111 2.56 23.68 5.01
CA PHE A 111 2.43 25.13 4.87
C PHE A 111 2.83 25.59 3.46
N ASP A 112 3.87 24.98 2.89
CA ASP A 112 4.36 25.34 1.56
C ASP A 112 3.40 24.85 0.45
N GLU A 113 2.82 23.64 0.60
CA GLU A 113 1.96 22.98 -0.37
C GLU A 113 0.64 22.45 0.26
N PRO A 114 -0.23 23.34 0.76
CA PRO A 114 -1.42 22.94 1.52
C PRO A 114 -2.44 22.15 0.69
N ALA A 115 -2.67 22.54 -0.57
CA ALA A 115 -3.59 21.83 -1.45
C ALA A 115 -3.11 20.40 -1.76
N ALA A 116 -1.80 20.22 -1.98
CA ALA A 116 -1.21 18.90 -2.18
C ALA A 116 -1.32 18.05 -0.91
N THR A 117 -1.10 18.64 0.26
CA THR A 117 -1.27 17.97 1.55
C THR A 117 -2.71 17.50 1.75
N MET A 118 -3.71 18.35 1.50
CA MET A 118 -5.11 17.96 1.62
C MET A 118 -5.47 16.85 0.62
N ARG A 119 -4.96 16.93 -0.61
CA ARG A 119 -5.15 15.85 -1.60
C ARG A 119 -4.55 14.53 -1.11
N ILE A 120 -3.33 14.53 -0.60
CA ILE A 120 -2.67 13.29 -0.15
C ILE A 120 -3.29 12.75 1.15
N ASN A 121 -3.65 13.61 2.11
CA ASN A 121 -4.08 13.14 3.43
C ASN A 121 -5.61 12.91 3.51
N ILE A 122 -6.41 13.67 2.75
CA ILE A 122 -7.88 13.62 2.84
C ILE A 122 -8.48 12.92 1.62
N GLU A 123 -8.14 13.36 0.40
CA GLU A 123 -8.72 12.78 -0.81
C GLU A 123 -8.30 11.31 -0.99
N ALA A 124 -7.02 10.98 -0.76
CA ALA A 124 -6.56 9.60 -0.79
C ALA A 124 -7.27 8.70 0.23
N GLN A 125 -7.48 9.20 1.45
CA GLN A 125 -8.20 8.45 2.49
C GLN A 125 -9.66 8.23 2.09
N LEU A 126 -10.33 9.25 1.52
CA LEU A 126 -11.69 9.13 1.03
C LEU A 126 -11.79 8.10 -0.10
N ASN A 127 -10.83 8.09 -1.04
CA ASN A 127 -10.80 7.10 -2.12
C ASN A 127 -10.71 5.67 -1.58
N ILE A 128 -9.88 5.43 -0.55
CA ILE A 128 -9.76 4.12 0.10
C ILE A 128 -11.08 3.72 0.74
N LEU A 129 -11.67 4.61 1.55
CA LEU A 129 -12.93 4.34 2.25
C LEU A 129 -14.09 4.06 1.28
N GLU A 130 -14.19 4.82 0.20
CA GLU A 130 -15.23 4.63 -0.81
C GLU A 130 -15.04 3.32 -1.59
N ALA A 131 -13.79 2.94 -1.92
CA ALA A 131 -13.51 1.67 -2.56
C ALA A 131 -13.84 0.48 -1.64
N ILE A 132 -13.51 0.56 -0.34
CA ILE A 132 -13.94 -0.45 0.65
C ILE A 132 -15.46 -0.57 0.64
N ARG A 133 -16.18 0.55 0.78
CA ARG A 133 -17.65 0.58 0.83
C ARG A 133 -18.31 -0.08 -0.39
N ARG A 134 -17.69 0.01 -1.58
CA ARG A 134 -18.18 -0.61 -2.82
C ARG A 134 -17.89 -2.10 -2.92
N HIS A 135 -16.89 -2.60 -2.20
CA HIS A 135 -16.45 -4.00 -2.24
C HIS A 135 -16.84 -4.81 -0.99
N ASP A 136 -17.40 -4.18 0.04
CA ASP A 136 -17.87 -4.80 1.29
C ASP A 136 -19.28 -5.43 1.18
N THR A 137 -19.61 -5.98 0.01
CA THR A 137 -20.87 -6.70 -0.27
C THR A 137 -20.68 -8.20 -0.38
#